data_AF-D4DNV8-F1
#
_entry.id   AF-D4DNV8-F1
#
_cell.length_a   1.000
_cell.length_b   1.000
_cell.length_c   1.000
_cell.angle_alpha   90.00
_cell.angle_beta   90.00
_cell.angle_gamma   90.00
#
_symmetry.space_group_name_H-M   'P 1'
#
loop_
_entity.id
_entity.type
_entity.pdbx_description
1 polymer ?
#
loop_
_entity_poly.entity_id
_entity_poly.type
_entity_poly.pdbx_seq_one_letter_code
_entity_poly.pdbx_strand_id
1 'polypeptide(L)'
;MNSSFVFTSSEKFHETLKSLEMGLVNAGFSREDYRIAQTEMPPENTPDVAQPELTLTAHELPDIDDFNVSPTFKLPNNMSEQVADNPVAEQITELVIQTVAANVEFGEQAQAATAMNAPPTELQEKITMYPIRPEFTEMMADFRLPQFVIHLDNGLFNEAVLFDRTNLLIDFPLGRYDNVINFGQINGVVYTSEFKNEREVEFSPLKNQEKQELLNLFANQSDETQQNSLVESLFQLAGKRAFYPIDYNDVRKYFRRIVEDMTDAQRKHCFEHIDQYYKVIKKKIDGLAGNYAEKEFFRQREKDALMMQAMYSFKTSIAPTELATSLGKSLYEREGKISDFETMMLRKILEDNGVNLRWWHRNDSKKGFCINSFINHFPDFVLLTEKGTVVALETKGEQLDGAGSKDRIRAGKDWEKAANALNDGRKYRYMMVFDQERLKGAYDVAAMLDLLRSL
;
A
#
# COMPACT_ATOMS: atom_id res chain seq x y z
N MET A 1 -31.30 33.69 -23.93
CA MET A 1 -30.38 32.60 -24.28
C MET A 1 -29.17 33.21 -24.95
N ASN A 2 -27.99 33.12 -24.33
CA ASN A 2 -26.70 33.43 -24.96
C ASN A 2 -25.84 32.17 -24.88
N SER A 3 -25.74 31.43 -25.98
CA SER A 3 -24.85 30.27 -26.10
C SER A 3 -23.53 30.73 -26.69
N SER A 4 -22.40 30.41 -26.05
CA SER A 4 -21.05 30.67 -26.56
C SER A 4 -20.32 29.35 -26.80
N PHE A 5 -19.66 29.21 -27.94
CA PHE A 5 -18.86 28.03 -28.30
C PHE A 5 -17.37 28.38 -28.30
N VAL A 6 -16.51 27.47 -27.83
CA VAL A 6 -15.06 27.64 -27.84
C VAL A 6 -14.41 26.48 -28.59
N PHE A 7 -13.62 26.79 -29.62
CA PHE A 7 -12.75 25.83 -30.32
C PHE A 7 -11.30 26.04 -29.84
N THR A 8 -10.60 24.98 -29.48
CA THR A 8 -9.21 25.04 -28.98
C THR A 8 -8.32 24.03 -29.71
N SER A 9 -7.06 24.39 -29.95
CA SER A 9 -6.02 23.52 -30.52
C SER A 9 -5.34 22.68 -29.44
N SER A 10 -5.06 21.41 -29.77
CA SER A 10 -4.62 20.30 -28.90
C SER A 10 -3.58 20.62 -27.81
N GLU A 11 -2.64 21.55 -28.01
CA GLU A 11 -1.53 21.79 -27.06
C GLU A 11 -1.93 22.53 -25.77
N LYS A 12 -3.07 23.24 -25.70
CA LYS A 12 -3.46 24.07 -24.53
C LYS A 12 -4.80 23.72 -23.91
N PHE A 13 -5.31 22.53 -24.22
CA PHE A 13 -6.64 22.08 -23.80
C PHE A 13 -6.83 22.06 -22.28
N HIS A 14 -5.81 21.63 -21.53
CA HIS A 14 -5.90 21.48 -20.08
C HIS A 14 -5.91 22.83 -19.34
N GLU A 15 -5.08 23.77 -19.76
CA GLU A 15 -5.10 25.15 -19.23
C GLU A 15 -6.45 25.81 -19.53
N THR A 16 -6.97 25.61 -20.74
CA THR A 16 -8.25 26.18 -21.18
C THR A 16 -9.41 25.63 -20.34
N LEU A 17 -9.47 24.31 -20.08
CA LEU A 17 -10.52 23.71 -19.25
C LEU A 17 -10.46 24.17 -17.79
N LYS A 18 -9.25 24.26 -17.22
CA LYS A 18 -9.06 24.69 -15.83
C LYS A 18 -9.42 26.17 -15.65
N SER A 19 -9.08 27.01 -16.63
CA SER A 19 -9.51 28.42 -16.67
C SER A 19 -11.02 28.56 -16.85
N LEU A 20 -11.67 27.65 -17.59
CA LEU A 20 -13.12 27.66 -17.79
C LEU A 20 -13.87 27.24 -16.51
N GLU A 21 -13.40 26.20 -15.83
CA GLU A 21 -13.92 25.75 -14.53
C GLU A 21 -13.78 26.87 -13.48
N MET A 22 -12.61 27.52 -13.41
CA MET A 22 -12.40 28.69 -12.55
C MET A 22 -13.30 29.88 -12.91
N GLY A 23 -13.52 30.14 -14.21
CA GLY A 23 -14.37 31.23 -14.68
C GLY A 23 -15.85 31.06 -14.29
N LEU A 24 -16.35 29.82 -14.32
CA LEU A 24 -17.74 29.51 -13.96
C LEU A 24 -17.97 29.55 -12.44
N VAL A 25 -17.01 29.06 -11.66
CA VAL A 25 -17.04 29.14 -10.19
C VAL A 25 -16.99 30.61 -9.73
N ASN A 26 -16.15 31.44 -10.36
CA ASN A 26 -16.07 32.87 -10.04
C ASN A 26 -17.31 33.67 -10.46
N ALA A 27 -18.10 33.16 -11.41
CA ALA A 27 -19.37 33.75 -11.82
C ALA A 27 -20.57 33.29 -10.96
N GLY A 28 -20.34 32.50 -9.91
CA GLY A 28 -21.34 32.11 -8.91
C GLY A 28 -22.12 30.82 -9.23
N PHE A 29 -21.68 30.02 -10.21
CA PHE A 29 -22.34 28.75 -10.56
C PHE A 29 -21.81 27.58 -9.70
N SER A 30 -22.71 26.71 -9.24
CA SER A 30 -22.39 25.50 -8.48
C SER A 30 -22.17 24.30 -9.41
N ARG A 31 -21.65 23.19 -8.87
CA ARG A 31 -21.43 21.94 -9.63
C ARG A 31 -22.70 21.32 -10.21
N GLU A 32 -23.87 21.65 -9.69
CA GLU A 32 -25.15 21.12 -10.19
C GLU A 32 -25.69 21.88 -11.41
N ASP A 33 -25.10 23.05 -11.72
CA ASP A 33 -25.58 23.98 -12.74
C ASP A 33 -24.99 23.73 -14.14
N TYR A 34 -24.07 22.76 -14.29
CA TYR A 34 -23.59 22.34 -15.61
C TYR A 34 -23.74 20.83 -15.82
N ARG A 35 -24.34 20.47 -16.96
CA ARG A 35 -24.48 19.09 -17.43
C ARG A 35 -23.94 19.01 -18.86
N ILE A 36 -23.17 17.98 -19.17
CA ILE A 36 -22.72 17.70 -20.53
C ILE A 36 -23.86 16.97 -21.25
N ALA A 37 -24.68 17.71 -22.00
CA ALA A 37 -25.84 17.15 -22.71
C ALA A 37 -25.54 16.97 -24.20
N GLN A 38 -25.90 15.80 -24.72
CA GLN A 38 -25.99 15.50 -26.15
C GLN A 38 -27.16 16.27 -26.77
N THR A 39 -26.95 16.73 -27.99
CA THR A 39 -27.71 17.75 -28.72
C THR A 39 -29.18 17.39 -28.94
N GLU A 40 -30.10 18.28 -28.54
CA GLU A 40 -31.22 18.80 -29.35
C GLU A 40 -31.98 19.89 -28.54
N MET A 41 -32.22 21.06 -29.14
CA MET A 41 -32.93 22.20 -28.52
C MET A 41 -34.13 22.61 -29.37
N PRO A 42 -35.23 23.04 -28.74
CA PRO A 42 -35.88 24.32 -29.06
C PRO A 42 -36.32 25.14 -27.82
N PRO A 43 -36.84 26.39 -27.98
CA PRO A 43 -36.41 27.53 -27.14
C PRO A 43 -37.44 28.13 -26.14
N GLU A 44 -36.88 28.98 -25.27
CA GLU A 44 -37.35 30.32 -24.81
C GLU A 44 -38.03 30.53 -23.43
N ASN A 45 -37.61 31.66 -22.82
CA ASN A 45 -38.24 32.55 -21.82
C ASN A 45 -37.95 32.40 -20.30
N THR A 46 -37.28 33.42 -19.77
CA THR A 46 -37.10 33.83 -18.34
C THR A 46 -38.38 34.53 -17.82
N PRO A 47 -38.73 34.52 -16.50
CA PRO A 47 -38.05 35.40 -15.51
C PRO A 47 -38.00 34.94 -14.02
N ASP A 48 -36.91 35.38 -13.37
CA ASP A 48 -36.73 36.00 -12.03
C ASP A 48 -37.66 35.67 -10.83
N VAL A 49 -37.08 35.15 -9.72
CA VAL A 49 -37.53 35.39 -8.32
C VAL A 49 -36.33 35.26 -7.34
N ALA A 50 -36.16 36.26 -6.48
CA ALA A 50 -35.19 36.37 -5.39
C ALA A 50 -35.46 35.42 -4.19
N GLN A 51 -34.39 34.95 -3.53
CA GLN A 51 -34.43 34.24 -2.23
C GLN A 51 -33.93 35.14 -1.08
N PRO A 52 -34.51 35.08 0.14
CA PRO A 52 -33.99 35.80 1.31
C PRO A 52 -32.94 34.98 2.08
N GLU A 53 -31.97 35.71 2.65
CA GLU A 53 -30.90 35.22 3.54
C GLU A 53 -31.43 34.70 4.89
N LEU A 54 -30.84 33.61 5.39
CA LEU A 54 -30.98 33.11 6.75
C LEU A 54 -29.63 33.23 7.49
N THR A 55 -29.65 34.01 8.58
CA THR A 55 -28.52 34.25 9.50
C THR A 55 -28.37 33.08 10.49
N LEU A 56 -27.13 32.63 10.70
CA LEU A 56 -26.76 31.60 11.69
C LEU A 56 -26.03 32.24 12.88
N THR A 57 -26.47 31.96 14.10
CA THR A 57 -25.75 32.29 15.35
C THR A 57 -24.99 31.07 15.87
N ALA A 58 -23.72 31.27 16.23
CA ALA A 58 -22.83 30.26 16.78
C ALA A 58 -22.99 30.11 18.30
N HIS A 59 -22.77 28.90 18.82
CA HIS A 59 -22.46 28.65 20.24
C HIS A 59 -21.17 27.83 20.32
N GLU A 60 -20.25 28.30 21.15
CA GLU A 60 -18.94 27.71 21.45
C GLU A 60 -19.07 26.51 22.41
N LEU A 61 -18.24 25.49 22.20
CA LEU A 61 -17.99 24.40 23.14
C LEU A 61 -16.59 24.59 23.77
N PRO A 62 -16.40 24.21 25.06
CA PRO A 62 -15.16 24.47 25.79
C PRO A 62 -14.07 23.42 25.55
N ASP A 63 -12.82 23.89 25.59
CA ASP A 63 -11.57 23.13 25.57
C ASP A 63 -11.40 22.25 26.82
N ILE A 64 -10.92 21.01 26.62
CA ILE A 64 -10.25 20.22 27.66
C ILE A 64 -9.02 19.53 27.06
N ASP A 65 -7.85 20.00 27.51
CA ASP A 65 -6.53 19.41 27.28
C ASP A 65 -6.27 18.24 28.26
N ASP A 66 -5.56 17.24 27.72
CA ASP A 66 -4.61 16.33 28.37
C ASP A 66 -5.11 15.12 29.21
N PHE A 67 -4.97 13.91 28.65
CA PHE A 67 -4.78 12.68 29.43
C PHE A 67 -3.90 11.66 28.68
N ASN A 68 -2.69 11.49 29.18
CA ASN A 68 -1.67 10.53 28.75
C ASN A 68 -1.62 9.34 29.73
N VAL A 69 -1.85 8.10 29.27
CA VAL A 69 -1.42 6.90 30.00
C VAL A 69 -1.01 5.77 29.04
N SER A 70 0.22 5.30 29.23
CA SER A 70 0.86 4.17 28.52
C SER A 70 0.27 2.80 28.90
N PRO A 71 0.26 1.79 28.00
CA PRO A 71 -0.27 0.47 28.31
C PRO A 71 0.82 -0.47 28.81
N THR A 72 0.92 -0.67 30.12
CA THR A 72 1.60 -1.87 30.65
C THR A 72 0.91 -2.38 31.91
N PHE A 73 0.04 -3.39 31.76
CA PHE A 73 -0.24 -4.30 32.86
C PHE A 73 -0.49 -5.72 32.32
N LYS A 74 0.37 -6.64 32.77
CA LYS A 74 0.23 -8.09 32.56
C LYS A 74 -0.49 -8.67 33.78
N LEU A 75 -1.52 -9.49 33.55
CA LEU A 75 -2.19 -10.24 34.61
C LEU A 75 -1.24 -11.27 35.25
N PRO A 76 -1.09 -11.29 36.59
CA PRO A 76 -0.60 -12.47 37.31
C PRO A 76 -1.79 -13.40 37.62
N ASN A 77 -1.62 -14.67 37.27
CA ASN A 77 -2.59 -15.73 37.53
C ASN A 77 -2.41 -16.28 38.96
N ASN A 78 -3.54 -16.60 39.60
CA ASN A 78 -3.76 -17.40 40.82
C ASN A 78 -3.51 -16.75 42.19
N MET A 79 -4.61 -16.47 42.91
CA MET A 79 -4.94 -17.11 44.21
C MET A 79 -6.46 -17.00 44.46
N SER A 80 -7.03 -18.11 44.95
CA SER A 80 -8.44 -18.40 45.15
C SER A 80 -9.00 -17.91 46.49
N GLU A 81 -10.32 -17.67 46.49
CA GLU A 81 -11.30 -17.69 47.61
C GLU A 81 -11.25 -16.60 48.70
N GLN A 82 -12.21 -15.68 48.65
CA GLN A 82 -13.18 -15.39 49.72
C GLN A 82 -14.26 -14.42 49.19
N VAL A 83 -15.50 -14.92 49.00
CA VAL A 83 -16.66 -14.10 48.60
C VAL A 83 -17.39 -13.65 49.86
N ALA A 84 -17.37 -12.36 50.13
CA ALA A 84 -18.27 -11.70 51.07
C ALA A 84 -19.14 -10.71 50.30
N ASP A 85 -20.45 -10.79 50.51
CA ASP A 85 -21.49 -9.92 49.95
C ASP A 85 -21.08 -8.45 50.03
N ASN A 86 -20.88 -7.83 48.86
CA ASN A 86 -20.65 -6.40 48.76
C ASN A 86 -21.54 -5.85 47.63
N PRO A 87 -22.58 -5.04 47.91
CA PRO A 87 -23.51 -4.52 46.90
C PRO A 87 -22.85 -3.55 45.89
N VAL A 88 -21.60 -3.14 46.14
CA VAL A 88 -20.75 -2.42 45.17
C VAL A 88 -20.21 -3.35 44.09
N ALA A 89 -20.01 -4.64 44.38
CA ALA A 89 -19.52 -5.62 43.42
C ALA A 89 -20.60 -5.96 42.37
N GLU A 90 -21.88 -5.96 42.72
CA GLU A 90 -22.97 -6.15 41.75
C GLU A 90 -23.07 -4.97 40.77
N GLN A 91 -22.95 -3.73 41.24
CA GLN A 91 -22.95 -2.54 40.37
C GLN A 91 -21.72 -2.45 39.47
N ILE A 92 -20.54 -2.85 39.98
CA ILE A 92 -19.33 -2.98 39.16
C ILE A 92 -19.49 -4.11 38.14
N THR A 93 -20.10 -5.23 38.51
CA THR A 93 -20.35 -6.35 37.60
C THR A 93 -21.34 -5.96 36.51
N GLU A 94 -22.37 -5.17 36.84
CA GLU A 94 -23.36 -4.68 35.87
C GLU A 94 -22.75 -3.62 34.93
N LEU A 95 -21.90 -2.72 35.44
CA LEU A 95 -21.12 -1.78 34.63
C LEU A 95 -20.12 -2.50 33.72
N VAL A 96 -19.50 -3.58 34.21
CA VAL A 96 -18.60 -4.46 33.43
C VAL A 96 -19.39 -5.23 32.37
N ILE A 97 -20.58 -5.73 32.67
CA ILE A 97 -21.45 -6.39 31.69
C ILE A 97 -21.91 -5.39 30.62
N GLN A 98 -22.26 -4.15 31.00
CA GLN A 98 -22.63 -3.10 30.05
C GLN A 98 -21.45 -2.64 29.20
N THR A 99 -20.25 -2.51 29.77
CA THR A 99 -19.04 -2.19 28.99
C THR A 99 -18.60 -3.36 28.12
N VAL A 100 -18.75 -4.61 28.56
CA VAL A 100 -18.48 -5.79 27.73
C VAL A 100 -19.51 -5.89 26.60
N ALA A 101 -20.80 -5.65 26.86
CA ALA A 101 -21.85 -5.64 25.83
C ALA A 101 -21.62 -4.49 24.82
N ALA A 102 -21.29 -3.29 25.29
CA ALA A 102 -20.93 -2.16 24.43
C ALA A 102 -19.63 -2.41 23.65
N ASN A 103 -18.66 -3.12 24.22
CA ASN A 103 -17.43 -3.51 23.53
C ASN A 103 -17.66 -4.63 22.52
N VAL A 104 -18.63 -5.51 22.76
CA VAL A 104 -19.05 -6.56 21.82
C VAL A 104 -19.84 -5.92 20.68
N GLU A 105 -20.81 -5.03 20.95
CA GLU A 105 -21.50 -4.26 19.90
C GLU A 105 -20.54 -3.37 19.12
N PHE A 106 -19.61 -2.68 19.78
CA PHE A 106 -18.57 -1.90 19.11
C PHE A 106 -17.61 -2.80 18.32
N GLY A 107 -17.31 -4.00 18.82
CA GLY A 107 -16.51 -5.01 18.13
C GLY A 107 -17.22 -5.59 16.90
N GLU A 108 -18.52 -5.83 16.98
CA GLU A 108 -19.37 -6.29 15.88
C GLU A 108 -19.59 -5.17 14.85
N GLN A 109 -19.80 -3.93 15.28
CA GLN A 109 -19.85 -2.75 14.40
C GLN A 109 -18.49 -2.47 13.76
N ALA A 110 -17.38 -2.65 14.48
CA ALA A 110 -16.03 -2.53 13.94
C ALA A 110 -15.72 -3.67 12.96
N GLN A 111 -16.14 -4.91 13.22
CA GLN A 111 -15.99 -6.02 12.30
C GLN A 111 -16.89 -5.86 11.07
N ALA A 112 -18.12 -5.36 11.21
CA ALA A 112 -19.00 -5.00 10.10
C ALA A 112 -18.43 -3.82 9.29
N ALA A 113 -17.88 -2.80 9.94
CA ALA A 113 -17.19 -1.67 9.31
C ALA A 113 -15.86 -2.07 8.67
N THR A 114 -15.18 -3.12 9.15
CA THR A 114 -13.96 -3.68 8.56
C THR A 114 -14.30 -4.61 7.38
N ALA A 115 -15.38 -5.39 7.48
CA ALA A 115 -15.94 -6.19 6.40
C ALA A 115 -16.48 -5.30 5.25
N MET A 116 -17.01 -4.10 5.58
CA MET A 116 -17.42 -3.08 4.62
C MET A 116 -16.34 -2.02 4.31
N ASN A 117 -15.18 -2.06 4.98
CA ASN A 117 -14.12 -1.05 4.95
C ASN A 117 -14.61 0.41 4.93
N ALA A 118 -15.63 0.71 5.73
CA ALA A 118 -16.19 2.04 5.90
C ALA A 118 -15.37 2.84 6.94
N PRO A 119 -15.11 4.15 6.73
CA PRO A 119 -14.46 4.97 7.75
C PRO A 119 -15.35 5.11 9.01
N PRO A 120 -14.79 5.44 10.19
CA PRO A 120 -15.58 5.66 11.41
C PRO A 120 -16.70 6.67 11.19
N THR A 121 -17.89 6.41 11.74
CA THR A 121 -19.14 7.14 11.46
C THR A 121 -19.02 8.67 11.63
N GLU A 122 -18.19 9.13 12.57
CA GLU A 122 -17.92 10.56 12.84
C GLU A 122 -17.11 11.27 11.73
N LEU A 123 -16.37 10.53 10.89
CA LEU A 123 -15.60 11.05 9.75
C LEU A 123 -16.34 10.88 8.41
N GLN A 124 -17.38 10.05 8.35
CA GLN A 124 -18.14 9.81 7.12
C GLN A 124 -18.83 11.08 6.62
N GLU A 125 -19.29 11.94 7.52
CA GLU A 125 -19.97 13.20 7.15
C GLU A 125 -19.05 14.22 6.48
N LYS A 126 -17.72 14.10 6.61
CA LYS A 126 -16.74 15.06 6.05
C LYS A 126 -15.94 14.54 4.85
N ILE A 127 -16.04 13.25 4.52
CA ILE A 127 -15.26 12.66 3.43
C ILE A 127 -16.18 12.46 2.23
N THR A 128 -15.92 13.20 1.15
CA THR A 128 -16.62 12.99 -0.12
C THR A 128 -16.28 11.62 -0.70
N MET A 129 -17.28 10.75 -0.79
CA MET A 129 -17.18 9.44 -1.41
C MET A 129 -17.65 9.53 -2.86
N TYR A 130 -16.98 8.83 -3.77
CA TYR A 130 -17.33 8.73 -5.18
C TYR A 130 -17.74 7.29 -5.49
N PRO A 131 -19.01 7.02 -5.81
CA PRO A 131 -19.48 5.67 -6.11
C PRO A 131 -18.99 5.17 -7.48
N ILE A 132 -19.12 3.86 -7.69
CA ILE A 132 -19.08 3.27 -9.03
C ILE A 132 -20.17 3.95 -9.86
N ARG A 133 -19.86 4.28 -11.13
CA ARG A 133 -20.85 4.90 -12.00
C ARG A 133 -22.07 3.98 -12.22
N PRO A 134 -23.31 4.50 -12.26
CA PRO A 134 -24.52 3.69 -12.31
C PRO A 134 -24.54 2.64 -13.43
N GLU A 135 -23.96 2.94 -14.60
CA GLU A 135 -23.88 2.03 -15.75
C GLU A 135 -23.03 0.77 -15.49
N PHE A 136 -22.22 0.75 -14.43
CA PHE A 136 -21.35 -0.39 -14.09
C PHE A 136 -21.79 -1.12 -12.82
N THR A 137 -22.71 -0.60 -12.02
CA THR A 137 -23.06 -1.16 -10.70
C THR A 137 -23.49 -2.62 -10.76
N GLU A 138 -24.40 -2.97 -11.68
CA GLU A 138 -24.87 -4.36 -11.84
C GLU A 138 -23.73 -5.30 -12.25
N MET A 139 -22.89 -4.88 -13.20
CA MET A 139 -21.73 -5.65 -13.64
C MET A 139 -20.74 -5.90 -12.49
N MET A 140 -20.53 -4.91 -11.63
CA MET A 140 -19.51 -4.97 -10.58
C MET A 140 -19.93 -5.77 -9.35
N ALA A 141 -21.23 -6.07 -9.19
CA ALA A 141 -21.75 -6.86 -8.08
C ALA A 141 -21.03 -8.22 -7.95
N ASP A 142 -20.88 -8.93 -9.07
CA ASP A 142 -20.23 -10.25 -9.15
C ASP A 142 -18.85 -10.20 -9.83
N PHE A 143 -18.35 -9.00 -10.15
CA PHE A 143 -17.03 -8.86 -10.74
C PHE A 143 -15.94 -9.09 -9.68
N ARG A 144 -15.12 -10.13 -9.88
CA ARG A 144 -14.01 -10.48 -8.99
C ARG A 144 -12.73 -10.67 -9.78
N LEU A 145 -11.63 -10.12 -9.28
CA LEU A 145 -10.31 -10.36 -9.85
C LEU A 145 -9.63 -11.57 -9.19
N PRO A 146 -8.91 -12.40 -9.97
CA PRO A 146 -8.21 -13.56 -9.44
C PRO A 146 -7.03 -13.19 -8.55
N GLN A 147 -6.92 -13.88 -7.41
CA GLN A 147 -5.77 -13.81 -6.49
C GLN A 147 -5.37 -15.22 -6.04
N PHE A 148 -4.10 -15.36 -5.63
CA PHE A 148 -3.61 -16.62 -5.08
C PHE A 148 -4.17 -16.86 -3.68
N VAL A 149 -4.55 -18.10 -3.41
CA VAL A 149 -5.10 -18.56 -2.13
C VAL A 149 -4.36 -19.81 -1.66
N ILE A 150 -4.35 -19.99 -0.34
CA ILE A 150 -4.01 -21.24 0.32
C ILE A 150 -5.28 -21.82 0.94
N HIS A 151 -5.37 -23.14 1.00
CA HIS A 151 -6.43 -23.82 1.74
C HIS A 151 -5.87 -24.25 3.09
N LEU A 152 -6.54 -23.85 4.17
CA LEU A 152 -6.18 -24.29 5.51
C LEU A 152 -7.02 -25.52 5.85
N ASP A 153 -6.35 -26.66 6.06
CA ASP A 153 -7.00 -27.89 6.51
C ASP A 153 -7.33 -27.77 8.01
N ASN A 154 -8.49 -27.17 8.31
CA ASN A 154 -9.00 -27.02 9.68
C ASN A 154 -9.93 -28.18 10.09
N GLY A 155 -9.76 -29.35 9.47
CA GLY A 155 -10.52 -30.58 9.75
C GLY A 155 -11.91 -30.61 9.11
N LEU A 156 -12.80 -29.65 9.40
CA LEU A 156 -14.20 -29.65 8.96
C LEU A 156 -14.54 -28.65 7.84
N PHE A 157 -13.72 -27.62 7.66
CA PHE A 157 -13.92 -26.59 6.63
C PHE A 157 -12.62 -26.42 5.84
N ASN A 158 -12.74 -26.46 4.52
CA ASN A 158 -11.65 -26.13 3.61
C ASN A 158 -11.87 -24.70 3.13
N GLU A 159 -11.46 -23.74 3.95
CA GLU A 159 -11.62 -22.32 3.64
C GLU A 159 -10.40 -21.81 2.86
N ALA A 160 -10.67 -21.18 1.73
CA ALA A 160 -9.65 -20.52 0.93
C ALA A 160 -9.32 -19.16 1.52
N VAL A 161 -8.06 -18.96 1.89
CA VAL A 161 -7.56 -17.70 2.46
C VAL A 161 -6.57 -17.08 1.49
N LEU A 162 -6.59 -15.75 1.37
CA LEU A 162 -5.62 -15.03 0.56
C LEU A 162 -4.19 -15.39 0.96
N PHE A 163 -3.39 -15.75 -0.03
CA PHE A 163 -1.99 -16.04 0.18
C PHE A 163 -1.24 -14.76 0.60
N ASP A 164 -0.55 -14.84 1.74
CA ASP A 164 0.43 -13.84 2.20
C ASP A 164 1.85 -14.34 1.92
N ARG A 165 2.64 -13.50 1.24
CA ARG A 165 4.06 -13.75 0.94
C ARG A 165 4.90 -14.04 2.19
N THR A 166 4.49 -13.58 3.38
CA THR A 166 5.20 -13.87 4.63
C THR A 166 5.31 -15.37 4.86
N ASN A 167 4.30 -16.15 4.46
CA ASN A 167 4.31 -17.60 4.57
C ASN A 167 5.46 -18.28 3.82
N LEU A 168 6.03 -17.62 2.80
CA LEU A 168 7.18 -18.14 2.04
C LEU A 168 8.49 -18.13 2.84
N LEU A 169 8.55 -17.37 3.93
CA LEU A 169 9.77 -17.15 4.71
C LEU A 169 9.79 -17.88 6.05
N ILE A 170 8.72 -18.60 6.42
CA ILE A 170 8.61 -19.31 7.71
C ILE A 170 9.76 -20.32 7.87
N ASP A 171 10.01 -21.12 6.83
CA ASP A 171 11.07 -22.14 6.85
C ASP A 171 12.38 -21.65 6.22
N PHE A 172 12.56 -20.33 6.02
CA PHE A 172 13.76 -19.80 5.39
C PHE A 172 14.99 -19.99 6.30
N PRO A 173 15.94 -20.87 5.94
CA PRO A 173 17.02 -21.24 6.84
C PRO A 173 18.20 -20.25 6.71
N LEU A 174 17.96 -18.97 7.02
CA LEU A 174 18.93 -17.88 6.83
C LEU A 174 20.30 -18.22 7.44
N GLY A 175 20.31 -18.90 8.59
CA GLY A 175 21.54 -19.31 9.29
C GLY A 175 22.45 -20.25 8.48
N ARG A 176 21.98 -20.82 7.36
CA ARG A 176 22.73 -21.71 6.45
C ARG A 176 23.17 -21.04 5.15
N TYR A 177 22.72 -19.82 4.87
CA TYR A 177 23.09 -19.13 3.64
C TYR A 177 24.50 -18.54 3.70
N ASP A 178 25.03 -18.19 2.53
CA ASP A 178 26.27 -17.45 2.36
C ASP A 178 26.22 -16.11 3.11
N ASN A 179 27.25 -15.84 3.90
CA ASN A 179 27.42 -14.62 4.68
C ASN A 179 28.54 -13.72 4.14
N VAL A 180 29.07 -14.00 2.94
CA VAL A 180 30.07 -13.15 2.29
C VAL A 180 29.41 -11.84 1.83
N ILE A 181 29.91 -10.73 2.38
CA ILE A 181 29.43 -9.37 2.13
C ILE A 181 30.63 -8.49 1.79
N ASN A 182 30.57 -7.83 0.64
CA ASN A 182 31.49 -6.75 0.32
C ASN A 182 30.96 -5.44 0.92
N PHE A 183 31.58 -4.99 2.01
CA PHE A 183 31.20 -3.76 2.68
C PHE A 183 31.67 -2.49 1.93
N GLY A 184 32.59 -2.60 0.97
CA GLY A 184 33.13 -1.45 0.23
C GLY A 184 33.88 -0.46 1.13
N GLN A 185 33.97 0.80 0.69
CA GLN A 185 34.49 1.91 1.50
C GLN A 185 33.34 2.50 2.32
N ILE A 186 33.19 2.04 3.56
CA ILE A 186 32.29 2.66 4.53
C ILE A 186 33.08 3.80 5.17
N ASN A 187 32.81 5.05 4.76
CA ASN A 187 33.38 6.24 5.38
C ASN A 187 32.22 7.12 5.85
N GLY A 188 32.18 7.52 7.12
CA GLY A 188 31.14 8.44 7.58
C GLY A 188 31.40 9.05 8.94
N VAL A 189 31.01 10.32 9.09
CA VAL A 189 31.03 11.04 10.37
C VAL A 189 29.87 10.53 11.23
N VAL A 190 30.15 10.20 12.49
CA VAL A 190 29.14 9.73 13.46
C VAL A 190 28.42 10.95 14.04
N TYR A 191 27.09 10.98 13.94
CA TYR A 191 26.25 12.03 14.50
C TYR A 191 25.55 11.52 15.78
N THR A 192 25.54 12.32 16.84
CA THR A 192 24.60 12.14 17.97
C THR A 192 23.32 12.87 17.69
N SER A 193 22.21 12.35 18.21
CA SER A 193 20.93 13.03 18.29
C SER A 193 20.66 13.40 19.73
N GLU A 194 20.64 14.69 20.06
CA GLU A 194 20.18 15.18 21.36
C GLU A 194 18.80 15.82 21.18
N PHE A 195 17.87 15.49 22.07
CA PHE A 195 16.58 16.17 22.13
C PHE A 195 16.82 17.52 22.80
N LYS A 196 16.64 18.60 22.03
CA LYS A 196 16.59 19.93 22.63
C LYS A 196 15.28 20.12 23.39
N ASN A 197 14.17 19.60 22.85
CA ASN A 197 12.81 19.60 23.40
C ASN A 197 12.00 18.39 22.87
N GLU A 198 10.77 18.15 23.34
CA GLU A 198 9.89 17.02 22.92
C GLU A 198 9.60 16.92 21.41
N ARG A 199 9.87 17.98 20.63
CA ARG A 199 9.58 18.05 19.19
C ARG A 199 10.79 18.34 18.29
N GLU A 200 11.99 18.51 18.86
CA GLU A 200 13.16 18.95 18.10
C GLU A 200 14.42 18.15 18.46
N VAL A 201 14.97 17.47 17.44
CA VAL A 201 16.18 16.64 17.55
C VAL A 201 17.31 17.36 16.81
N GLU A 202 18.39 17.68 17.53
CA GLU A 202 19.59 18.28 16.95
C GLU A 202 20.63 17.20 16.68
N PHE A 203 21.15 17.18 15.45
CA PHE A 203 22.21 16.26 15.02
C PHE A 203 23.55 16.97 15.09
N SER A 204 24.43 16.52 15.98
CA SER A 204 25.80 17.07 16.09
C SER A 204 26.84 15.97 15.89
N PRO A 205 27.99 16.25 15.26
CA PRO A 205 29.06 15.26 15.18
C PRO A 205 29.56 14.92 16.59
N LEU A 206 29.66 13.62 16.89
CA LEU A 206 30.07 13.11 18.21
C LEU A 206 31.41 13.73 18.61
N LYS A 207 31.52 14.29 19.83
CA LYS A 207 32.80 14.83 20.32
C LYS A 207 33.84 13.71 20.35
N ASN A 208 34.98 13.95 19.72
CA ASN A 208 35.99 12.92 19.45
C ASN A 208 36.52 12.20 20.70
N GLN A 209 36.54 12.81 21.89
CA GLN A 209 37.18 12.20 23.07
C GLN A 209 36.42 11.00 23.65
N GLU A 210 35.13 11.14 23.95
CA GLU A 210 34.30 10.06 24.52
C GLU A 210 34.17 8.88 23.53
N LYS A 211 34.08 9.20 22.23
CA LYS A 211 34.11 8.20 21.16
C LYS A 211 35.41 7.40 21.15
N GLN A 212 36.54 8.09 21.27
CA GLN A 212 37.86 7.45 21.29
C GLN A 212 38.05 6.60 22.56
N GLU A 213 37.53 7.04 23.71
CA GLU A 213 37.52 6.22 24.93
C GLU A 213 36.69 4.95 24.77
N LEU A 214 35.47 5.04 24.23
CA LEU A 214 34.63 3.86 23.94
C LEU A 214 35.28 2.91 22.93
N LEU A 215 35.91 3.45 21.89
CA LEU A 215 36.66 2.66 20.91
C LEU A 215 37.86 1.95 21.55
N ASN A 216 38.58 2.61 22.44
CA ASN A 216 39.69 2.01 23.19
C ASN A 216 39.20 0.92 24.15
N LEU A 217 38.09 1.15 24.86
CA LEU A 217 37.47 0.16 25.74
C LEU A 217 37.05 -1.08 24.95
N PHE A 218 36.39 -0.90 23.80
CA PHE A 218 36.02 -2.00 22.90
C PHE A 218 37.26 -2.73 22.35
N ALA A 219 38.28 -1.99 21.91
CA ALA A 219 39.51 -2.54 21.36
C ALA A 219 40.32 -3.39 22.37
N ASN A 220 40.17 -3.13 23.66
CA ASN A 220 40.86 -3.85 24.74
C ASN A 220 40.08 -5.09 25.23
N GLN A 221 38.87 -5.33 24.74
CA GLN A 221 38.10 -6.54 25.04
C GLN A 221 38.66 -7.77 24.30
N SER A 222 38.34 -8.97 24.80
CA SER A 222 38.62 -10.21 24.06
C SER A 222 37.80 -10.28 22.77
N ASP A 223 38.29 -11.06 21.79
CA ASP A 223 37.61 -11.24 20.51
C ASP A 223 36.17 -11.72 20.68
N GLU A 224 35.95 -12.72 21.53
CA GLU A 224 34.61 -13.24 21.82
C GLU A 224 33.68 -12.16 22.40
N THR A 225 34.20 -11.28 23.25
CA THR A 225 33.42 -10.17 23.84
C THR A 225 33.07 -9.13 22.78
N GLN A 226 34.04 -8.75 21.93
CA GLN A 226 33.80 -7.83 20.82
C GLN A 226 32.74 -8.37 19.85
N GLN A 227 32.87 -9.65 19.48
CA GLN A 227 31.94 -10.31 18.57
C GLN A 227 30.52 -10.35 19.16
N ASN A 228 30.38 -10.75 20.42
CA ASN A 228 29.09 -10.77 21.10
C ASN A 228 28.45 -9.38 21.20
N SER A 229 29.25 -8.36 21.51
CA SER A 229 28.77 -6.97 21.58
C SER A 229 28.27 -6.48 20.21
N LEU A 230 29.01 -6.73 19.13
CA LEU A 230 28.59 -6.34 17.78
C LEU A 230 27.32 -7.06 17.34
N VAL A 231 27.20 -8.36 17.61
CA VAL A 231 25.97 -9.12 17.31
C VAL A 231 24.78 -8.51 18.04
N GLU A 232 24.93 -8.22 19.33
CA GLU A 232 23.87 -7.60 20.13
C GLU A 232 23.48 -6.22 19.59
N SER A 233 24.46 -5.37 19.24
CA SER A 233 24.19 -4.07 18.63
C SER A 233 23.45 -4.18 17.29
N LEU A 234 23.83 -5.12 16.43
CA LEU A 234 23.12 -5.39 15.16
C LEU A 234 21.67 -5.84 15.43
N PHE A 235 21.44 -6.64 16.47
CA PHE A 235 20.08 -7.04 16.87
C PHE A 235 19.23 -5.89 17.35
N GLN A 236 19.81 -5.04 18.20
CA GLN A 236 19.11 -3.88 18.73
C GLN A 236 18.72 -2.93 17.61
N LEU A 237 19.61 -2.68 16.65
CA LEU A 237 19.32 -1.88 15.45
C LEU A 237 18.26 -2.51 14.56
N ALA A 238 18.27 -3.83 14.41
CA ALA A 238 17.25 -4.53 13.65
C ALA A 238 15.87 -4.38 14.30
N GLY A 239 15.81 -4.48 15.62
CA GLY A 239 14.54 -4.54 16.35
C GLY A 239 13.77 -5.82 16.06
N LYS A 240 12.63 -5.98 16.75
CA LYS A 240 11.90 -7.26 16.80
C LYS A 240 11.22 -7.69 15.49
N ARG A 241 11.00 -6.77 14.55
CA ARG A 241 10.18 -7.02 13.35
C ARG A 241 10.93 -6.86 12.02
N ALA A 242 12.20 -6.47 12.01
CA ALA A 242 12.90 -6.16 10.75
C ALA A 242 13.00 -7.35 9.79
N PHE A 243 13.05 -8.57 10.31
CA PHE A 243 13.20 -9.80 9.52
C PHE A 243 12.03 -10.77 9.68
N TYR A 244 10.91 -10.34 10.29
CA TYR A 244 9.75 -11.22 10.40
C TYR A 244 9.29 -11.66 8.99
N PRO A 245 8.99 -12.96 8.76
CA PRO A 245 8.84 -14.05 9.74
C PRO A 245 10.06 -15.00 9.87
N ILE A 246 11.25 -14.58 9.46
CA ILE A 246 12.48 -15.38 9.59
C ILE A 246 12.75 -15.67 11.07
N ASP A 247 13.13 -16.92 11.38
CA ASP A 247 13.44 -17.33 12.76
C ASP A 247 14.54 -16.45 13.40
N TYR A 248 14.28 -16.03 14.63
CA TYR A 248 15.14 -15.10 15.35
C TYR A 248 16.53 -15.69 15.65
N ASN A 249 16.63 -16.98 15.95
CA ASN A 249 17.90 -17.64 16.18
C ASN A 249 18.71 -17.74 14.89
N ASP A 250 18.04 -17.93 13.76
CA ASP A 250 18.67 -17.99 12.44
C ASP A 250 19.24 -16.64 12.01
N VAL A 251 18.51 -15.54 12.25
CA VAL A 251 19.07 -14.18 12.12
C VAL A 251 20.29 -14.04 13.02
N ARG A 252 20.24 -14.61 14.24
CA ARG A 252 21.32 -14.43 15.22
C ARG A 252 22.59 -15.15 14.85
N LYS A 253 22.41 -16.37 14.38
CA LYS A 253 23.47 -17.16 13.81
C LYS A 253 24.07 -16.48 12.58
N TYR A 254 23.25 -15.87 11.74
CA TYR A 254 23.73 -15.17 10.55
C TYR A 254 24.57 -13.94 10.89
N PHE A 255 24.12 -13.08 11.82
CA PHE A 255 24.93 -11.95 12.31
C PHE A 255 26.23 -12.41 12.96
N ARG A 256 26.17 -13.47 13.78
CA ARG A 256 27.36 -14.04 14.42
C ARG A 256 28.41 -14.47 13.40
N ARG A 257 28.01 -15.24 12.38
CA ARG A 257 28.92 -15.69 11.32
C ARG A 257 29.58 -14.52 10.58
N ILE A 258 28.83 -13.45 10.29
CA ILE A 258 29.39 -12.25 9.65
C ILE A 258 30.48 -11.64 10.54
N VAL A 259 30.23 -11.51 11.84
CA VAL A 259 31.12 -10.87 12.79
C VAL A 259 32.34 -11.74 13.14
N GLU A 260 32.18 -13.06 13.17
CA GLU A 260 33.28 -14.04 13.33
C GLU A 260 34.26 -13.99 12.15
N ASP A 261 33.77 -13.75 10.94
CA ASP A 261 34.60 -13.61 9.73
C ASP A 261 35.33 -12.25 9.63
N MET A 262 35.02 -11.29 10.51
CA MET A 262 35.68 -9.98 10.52
C MET A 262 37.05 -10.05 11.20
N THR A 263 38.04 -9.41 10.57
CA THR A 263 39.32 -9.06 11.21
C THR A 263 39.12 -8.04 12.34
N ASP A 264 40.10 -7.92 13.24
CA ASP A 264 40.07 -6.97 14.36
C ASP A 264 39.85 -5.52 13.87
N ALA A 265 40.50 -5.14 12.77
CA ALA A 265 40.34 -3.84 12.15
C ALA A 265 38.90 -3.63 11.65
N GLN A 266 38.31 -4.65 11.02
CA GLN A 266 36.92 -4.60 10.57
C GLN A 266 35.93 -4.57 11.73
N ARG A 267 36.17 -5.27 12.85
CA ARG A 267 35.32 -5.22 14.04
C ARG A 267 35.29 -3.81 14.66
N LYS A 268 36.45 -3.17 14.81
CA LYS A 268 36.55 -1.78 15.31
C LYS A 268 35.83 -0.80 14.39
N HIS A 269 36.04 -0.94 13.09
CA HIS A 269 35.38 -0.10 12.09
C HIS A 269 33.86 -0.33 12.04
N CYS A 270 33.42 -1.58 12.21
CA CYS A 270 32.01 -1.95 12.31
C CYS A 270 31.38 -1.33 13.56
N PHE A 271 32.05 -1.39 14.71
CA PHE A 271 31.58 -0.76 15.94
C PHE A 271 31.38 0.75 15.76
N GLU A 272 32.32 1.41 15.06
CA GLU A 272 32.24 2.86 14.78
C GLU A 272 31.11 3.24 13.80
N HIS A 273 30.77 2.36 12.87
CA HIS A 273 29.84 2.63 11.76
C HIS A 273 28.71 1.62 11.68
N ILE A 274 28.22 1.16 12.84
CA ILE A 274 27.34 0.00 12.97
C ILE A 274 26.07 0.11 12.11
N ASP A 275 25.48 1.31 11.99
CA ASP A 275 24.30 1.56 11.17
C ASP A 275 24.55 1.32 9.67
N GLN A 276 25.75 1.66 9.19
CA GLN A 276 26.11 1.50 7.78
C GLN A 276 26.34 0.02 7.47
N TYR A 277 27.02 -0.70 8.36
CA TYR A 277 27.17 -2.15 8.28
C TYR A 277 25.80 -2.84 8.30
N TYR A 278 24.93 -2.46 9.25
CA TYR A 278 23.59 -2.99 9.34
C TYR A 278 22.79 -2.79 8.04
N LYS A 279 22.83 -1.61 7.42
CA LYS A 279 22.15 -1.37 6.13
C LYS A 279 22.62 -2.32 5.02
N VAL A 280 23.93 -2.54 4.92
CA VAL A 280 24.50 -3.47 3.92
C VAL A 280 24.11 -4.92 4.21
N ILE A 281 24.20 -5.34 5.47
CA ILE A 281 23.79 -6.68 5.92
C ILE A 281 22.30 -6.91 5.67
N LYS A 282 21.46 -5.95 6.05
CA LYS A 282 20.01 -6.01 5.83
C LYS A 282 19.70 -6.16 4.35
N LYS A 283 20.33 -5.37 3.47
CA LYS A 283 20.15 -5.50 2.01
C LYS A 283 20.53 -6.89 1.49
N LYS A 284 21.60 -7.50 2.01
CA LYS A 284 21.98 -8.88 1.68
C LYS A 284 20.89 -9.86 2.14
N ILE A 285 20.42 -9.75 3.38
CA ILE A 285 19.35 -10.62 3.92
C ILE A 285 18.06 -10.47 3.11
N ASP A 286 17.63 -9.24 2.81
CA ASP A 286 16.44 -8.97 2.00
C ASP A 286 16.56 -9.62 0.60
N GLY A 287 17.74 -9.56 -0.02
CA GLY A 287 17.99 -10.21 -1.31
C GLY A 287 17.99 -11.75 -1.23
N LEU A 288 18.57 -12.33 -0.17
CA LEU A 288 18.52 -13.78 0.05
C LEU A 288 17.08 -14.26 0.30
N ALA A 289 16.33 -13.53 1.14
CA ALA A 289 14.94 -13.82 1.45
C ALA A 289 14.06 -13.70 0.20
N GLY A 290 14.25 -12.65 -0.62
CA GLY A 290 13.52 -12.49 -1.89
C GLY A 290 13.76 -13.65 -2.85
N ASN A 291 15.02 -14.07 -3.03
CA ASN A 291 15.36 -15.22 -3.88
C ASN A 291 14.78 -16.54 -3.37
N TYR A 292 14.77 -16.75 -2.04
CA TYR A 292 14.16 -17.93 -1.45
C TYR A 292 12.65 -17.92 -1.62
N ALA A 293 12.00 -16.79 -1.30
CA ALA A 293 10.56 -16.61 -1.42
C ALA A 293 10.08 -16.87 -2.85
N GLU A 294 10.79 -16.37 -3.86
CA GLU A 294 10.47 -16.65 -5.25
C GLU A 294 10.49 -18.16 -5.57
N LYS A 295 11.58 -18.85 -5.23
CA LYS A 295 11.71 -20.28 -5.46
C LYS A 295 10.62 -21.07 -4.74
N GLU A 296 10.37 -20.70 -3.48
CA GLU A 296 9.37 -21.35 -2.64
C GLU A 296 7.95 -21.13 -3.19
N PHE A 297 7.62 -19.93 -3.66
CA PHE A 297 6.33 -19.64 -4.28
C PHE A 297 6.06 -20.55 -5.48
N PHE A 298 7.01 -20.64 -6.42
CA PHE A 298 6.86 -21.50 -7.59
C PHE A 298 6.83 -22.99 -7.21
N ARG A 299 7.63 -23.40 -6.21
CA ARG A 299 7.58 -24.77 -5.67
C ARG A 299 6.22 -25.11 -5.07
N GLN A 300 5.57 -24.18 -4.37
CA GLN A 300 4.24 -24.39 -3.78
C GLN A 300 3.15 -24.40 -4.85
N ARG A 301 3.32 -23.61 -5.92
CA ARG A 301 2.46 -23.67 -7.12
C ARG A 301 2.56 -25.00 -7.85
N GLU A 302 3.76 -25.55 -8.01
CA GLU A 302 3.96 -26.87 -8.65
C GLU A 302 3.35 -28.03 -7.85
N LYS A 303 3.16 -27.84 -6.54
CA LYS A 303 2.51 -28.81 -5.66
C LYS A 303 1.00 -28.58 -5.49
N ASP A 304 0.43 -27.66 -6.25
CA ASP A 304 -0.98 -27.24 -6.13
C ASP A 304 -1.37 -26.74 -4.72
N ALA A 305 -0.39 -26.33 -3.91
CA ALA A 305 -0.64 -25.76 -2.58
C ALA A 305 -1.05 -24.27 -2.65
N LEU A 306 -0.74 -23.61 -3.77
CA LEU A 306 -1.18 -22.25 -4.10
C LEU A 306 -2.13 -22.31 -5.29
N MET A 307 -3.39 -21.99 -5.05
CA MET A 307 -4.43 -22.02 -6.08
C MET A 307 -4.85 -20.61 -6.46
N MET A 308 -5.43 -20.44 -7.65
CA MET A 308 -6.00 -19.17 -8.08
C MET A 308 -7.51 -19.21 -7.85
N GLN A 309 -8.08 -18.15 -7.27
CA GLN A 309 -9.52 -17.99 -7.08
C GLN A 309 -9.94 -16.53 -7.26
N ALA A 310 -11.20 -16.29 -7.63
CA ALA A 310 -11.75 -14.96 -7.85
C ALA A 310 -12.11 -14.29 -6.50
N MET A 311 -11.13 -13.59 -5.90
CA MET A 311 -11.23 -13.11 -4.51
C MET A 311 -11.45 -11.60 -4.38
N TYR A 312 -10.87 -10.78 -5.27
CA TYR A 312 -10.87 -9.33 -5.10
C TYR A 312 -12.13 -8.69 -5.66
N SER A 313 -12.91 -8.00 -4.82
CA SER A 313 -14.01 -7.13 -5.22
C SER A 313 -13.60 -5.66 -5.20
N PHE A 314 -14.05 -4.90 -6.19
CA PHE A 314 -13.97 -3.44 -6.16
C PHE A 314 -14.89 -2.88 -5.08
N LYS A 315 -14.50 -1.76 -4.48
CA LYS A 315 -15.33 -1.06 -3.50
C LYS A 315 -16.52 -0.43 -4.20
N THR A 316 -17.68 -0.37 -3.56
CA THR A 316 -18.86 0.33 -4.10
C THR A 316 -18.63 1.84 -4.22
N SER A 317 -17.72 2.41 -3.42
CA SER A 317 -17.27 3.79 -3.52
C SER A 317 -15.82 3.97 -3.04
N ILE A 318 -15.19 5.05 -3.48
CA ILE A 318 -13.82 5.45 -3.10
C ILE A 318 -13.78 6.88 -2.58
N ALA A 319 -12.82 7.16 -1.69
CA ALA A 319 -12.52 8.50 -1.19
C ALA A 319 -11.03 8.83 -1.40
N PRO A 320 -10.62 9.12 -2.65
CA PRO A 320 -9.27 9.57 -2.92
C PRO A 320 -9.03 10.95 -2.31
N THR A 321 -7.84 11.15 -1.72
CA THR A 321 -7.43 12.44 -1.13
C THR A 321 -7.23 13.53 -2.18
N GLU A 322 -6.75 13.15 -3.35
CA GLU A 322 -6.59 14.02 -4.51
C GLU A 322 -7.26 13.37 -5.72
N LEU A 323 -7.88 14.18 -6.57
CA LEU A 323 -8.67 13.70 -7.71
C LEU A 323 -7.87 13.77 -9.00
N ALA A 324 -8.06 12.77 -9.86
CA ALA A 324 -7.64 12.86 -11.25
C ALA A 324 -8.49 13.87 -12.03
N THR A 325 -7.94 14.27 -13.20
CA THR A 325 -8.73 14.92 -14.25
C THR A 325 -9.85 13.98 -14.68
N SER A 326 -11.06 14.52 -14.89
CA SER A 326 -12.18 13.73 -15.38
C SER A 326 -11.90 13.28 -16.81
N LEU A 327 -11.68 11.98 -17.01
CA LEU A 327 -11.55 11.35 -18.31
C LEU A 327 -12.73 10.40 -18.53
N GLY A 328 -13.12 10.21 -19.79
CA GLY A 328 -14.20 9.28 -20.14
C GLY A 328 -13.88 7.85 -19.71
N LYS A 329 -14.92 7.02 -19.56
CA LYS A 329 -14.81 5.58 -19.25
C LYS A 329 -14.17 5.25 -17.89
N SER A 330 -14.11 6.17 -16.93
CA SER A 330 -13.70 5.82 -15.56
C SER A 330 -14.73 4.92 -14.87
N LEU A 331 -14.28 3.97 -14.04
CA LEU A 331 -15.16 3.06 -13.30
C LEU A 331 -15.95 3.80 -12.21
N TYR A 332 -15.27 4.69 -11.48
CA TYR A 332 -15.88 5.54 -10.48
C TYR A 332 -16.26 6.90 -11.08
N GLU A 333 -17.19 7.63 -10.43
CA GLU A 333 -17.55 8.99 -10.83
C GLU A 333 -16.33 9.92 -10.87
N ARG A 334 -15.43 9.76 -9.90
CA ARG A 334 -14.10 10.38 -9.88
C ARG A 334 -13.06 9.38 -9.45
N GLU A 335 -11.94 9.38 -10.15
CA GLU A 335 -10.78 8.56 -9.85
C GLU A 335 -9.76 9.32 -9.01
N GLY A 336 -8.93 8.59 -8.27
CA GLY A 336 -7.82 9.18 -7.53
C GLY A 336 -6.73 9.71 -8.43
N LYS A 337 -5.93 10.64 -7.91
CA LYS A 337 -4.80 11.27 -8.62
C LYS A 337 -3.94 10.23 -9.34
N ILE A 338 -3.70 10.52 -10.60
CA ILE A 338 -2.74 9.85 -11.48
C ILE A 338 -1.61 10.81 -11.80
N SER A 339 -0.41 10.28 -12.02
CA SER A 339 0.76 11.09 -12.42
C SER A 339 0.59 11.67 -13.84
N ASP A 340 1.45 12.63 -14.22
CA ASP A 340 1.44 13.19 -15.57
C ASP A 340 1.72 12.13 -16.64
N PHE A 341 2.64 11.20 -16.35
CA PHE A 341 2.98 10.09 -17.23
C PHE A 341 1.81 9.10 -17.36
N GLU A 342 1.19 8.71 -16.25
CA GLU A 342 -0.01 7.87 -16.22
C GLU A 342 -1.16 8.51 -17.00
N THR A 343 -1.36 9.83 -16.83
CA THR A 343 -2.37 10.60 -17.57
C THR A 343 -2.10 10.57 -19.07
N MET A 344 -0.85 10.79 -19.48
CA MET A 344 -0.44 10.73 -20.89
C MET A 344 -0.70 9.34 -21.47
N MET A 345 -0.34 8.27 -20.77
CA MET A 345 -0.59 6.90 -21.23
C MET A 345 -2.08 6.62 -21.38
N LEU A 346 -2.87 6.94 -20.36
CA LEU A 346 -4.30 6.70 -20.38
C LEU A 346 -5.00 7.49 -21.50
N ARG A 347 -4.58 8.74 -21.75
CA ARG A 347 -5.09 9.50 -22.91
C ARG A 347 -4.77 8.82 -24.23
N LYS A 348 -3.53 8.35 -24.44
CA LYS A 348 -3.17 7.61 -25.65
C LYS A 348 -4.05 6.37 -25.85
N ILE A 349 -4.41 5.67 -24.77
CA ILE A 349 -5.32 4.53 -24.83
C ILE A 349 -6.73 4.96 -25.22
N LEU A 350 -7.25 6.04 -24.61
CA LEU A 350 -8.62 6.53 -24.84
C LEU A 350 -8.80 7.23 -26.21
N GLU A 351 -7.75 7.83 -26.75
CA GLU A 351 -7.75 8.51 -28.05
C GLU A 351 -7.53 7.55 -29.23
N ASP A 352 -7.09 6.32 -28.97
CA ASP A 352 -6.85 5.33 -30.01
C ASP A 352 -8.16 4.74 -30.56
N ASN A 353 -8.46 5.00 -31.84
CA ASN A 353 -9.70 4.56 -32.48
C ASN A 353 -9.88 3.03 -32.51
N GLY A 354 -8.81 2.24 -32.34
CA GLY A 354 -8.90 0.78 -32.33
C GLY A 354 -9.07 0.18 -30.94
N VAL A 355 -8.84 0.95 -29.87
CA VAL A 355 -8.96 0.46 -28.49
C VAL A 355 -10.34 0.81 -27.92
N ASN A 356 -11.12 -0.21 -27.59
CA ASN A 356 -12.46 -0.03 -27.05
C ASN A 356 -12.51 -0.50 -25.59
N LEU A 357 -12.42 0.46 -24.67
CA LEU A 357 -12.57 0.20 -23.24
C LEU A 357 -14.03 0.30 -22.81
N ARG A 358 -14.44 -0.65 -21.98
CA ARG A 358 -15.67 -0.58 -21.21
C ARG A 358 -15.50 0.34 -20.01
N TRP A 359 -14.44 0.14 -19.24
CA TRP A 359 -14.02 1.04 -18.17
C TRP A 359 -12.52 0.91 -17.86
N TRP A 360 -11.99 1.92 -17.16
CA TRP A 360 -10.67 1.90 -16.52
C TRP A 360 -10.79 2.34 -15.06
N HIS A 361 -9.90 1.85 -14.20
CA HIS A 361 -9.80 2.24 -12.80
C HIS A 361 -8.34 2.50 -12.43
N ARG A 362 -8.07 3.59 -11.71
CA ARG A 362 -6.77 3.83 -11.08
C ARG A 362 -6.69 2.95 -9.84
N ASN A 363 -5.77 1.99 -9.86
CA ASN A 363 -5.60 1.05 -8.77
C ASN A 363 -4.69 1.60 -7.67
N ASP A 364 -5.08 1.46 -6.40
CA ASP A 364 -4.31 2.00 -5.28
C ASP A 364 -3.17 1.09 -4.84
N SER A 365 -1.96 1.68 -4.76
CA SER A 365 -0.72 0.99 -4.38
C SER A 365 -0.73 0.32 -3.00
N LYS A 366 -1.71 0.61 -2.13
CA LYS A 366 -1.80 0.04 -0.77
C LYS A 366 -3.12 -0.67 -0.50
N LYS A 367 -4.22 -0.17 -1.07
CA LYS A 367 -5.59 -0.64 -0.77
C LYS A 367 -6.30 -1.24 -1.99
N GLY A 368 -5.65 -1.23 -3.15
CA GLY A 368 -6.19 -1.70 -4.40
C GLY A 368 -6.02 -3.20 -4.61
N PHE A 369 -6.29 -3.64 -5.84
CA PHE A 369 -6.03 -4.98 -6.32
C PHE A 369 -4.53 -5.30 -6.24
N CYS A 370 -4.21 -6.42 -5.58
CA CYS A 370 -2.85 -6.92 -5.44
C CYS A 370 -2.70 -8.23 -6.21
N ILE A 371 -1.73 -8.28 -7.11
CA ILE A 371 -1.13 -9.53 -7.58
C ILE A 371 -0.25 -10.05 -6.44
N ASN A 372 -0.82 -10.91 -5.60
CA ASN A 372 -0.19 -11.47 -4.41
C ASN A 372 0.69 -12.69 -4.76
N SER A 373 1.81 -12.43 -5.45
CA SER A 373 2.79 -13.45 -5.84
C SER A 373 3.93 -13.54 -4.80
N PHE A 374 5.10 -14.05 -5.20
CA PHE A 374 6.32 -13.98 -4.38
C PHE A 374 6.73 -12.55 -4.00
N ILE A 375 6.22 -11.58 -4.75
CA ILE A 375 6.12 -10.17 -4.36
C ILE A 375 4.64 -9.74 -4.40
N ASN A 376 4.28 -8.78 -3.54
CA ASN A 376 3.02 -8.07 -3.68
C ASN A 376 3.20 -6.97 -4.72
N HIS A 377 2.43 -7.05 -5.80
CA HIS A 377 2.47 -6.08 -6.88
C HIS A 377 1.08 -5.48 -7.10
N PHE A 378 0.99 -4.17 -6.99
CA PHE A 378 -0.20 -3.38 -7.29
C PHE A 378 0.04 -2.70 -8.65
N PRO A 379 -0.58 -3.17 -9.75
CA PRO A 379 -0.52 -2.47 -11.04
C PRO A 379 -1.13 -1.07 -10.90
N ASP A 380 -0.67 -0.09 -11.67
CA ASP A 380 -1.21 1.28 -11.64
C ASP A 380 -2.68 1.36 -12.09
N PHE A 381 -3.08 0.54 -13.07
CA PHE A 381 -4.44 0.54 -13.63
C PHE A 381 -5.02 -0.87 -13.76
N VAL A 382 -6.34 -0.94 -13.66
CA VAL A 382 -7.13 -2.08 -14.15
C VAL A 382 -8.06 -1.60 -15.25
N LEU A 383 -8.01 -2.25 -16.40
CA LEU A 383 -8.85 -1.94 -17.56
C LEU A 383 -9.75 -3.13 -17.87
N LEU A 384 -10.96 -2.85 -18.38
CA LEU A 384 -11.82 -3.84 -19.02
C LEU A 384 -12.07 -3.42 -20.47
N THR A 385 -11.71 -4.28 -21.43
CA THR A 385 -12.06 -4.07 -22.85
C THR A 385 -13.53 -4.43 -23.10
N GLU A 386 -14.14 -3.87 -24.14
CA GLU A 386 -15.51 -4.24 -24.54
C GLU A 386 -15.63 -5.72 -24.95
N LYS A 387 -14.53 -6.37 -25.34
CA LYS A 387 -14.50 -7.82 -25.60
C LYS A 387 -14.33 -8.67 -24.33
N GLY A 388 -14.33 -8.07 -23.14
CA GLY A 388 -14.28 -8.77 -21.85
C GLY A 388 -12.88 -9.16 -21.38
N THR A 389 -11.82 -8.57 -21.94
CA THR A 389 -10.44 -8.79 -21.46
C THR A 389 -10.13 -7.83 -20.31
N VAL A 390 -9.69 -8.38 -19.18
CA VAL A 390 -9.18 -7.61 -18.04
C VAL A 390 -7.67 -7.40 -18.20
N VAL A 391 -7.24 -6.14 -18.16
CA VAL A 391 -5.82 -5.77 -18.27
C VAL A 391 -5.34 -5.16 -16.96
N ALA A 392 -4.38 -5.82 -16.32
CA ALA A 392 -3.58 -5.25 -15.25
C ALA A 392 -2.40 -4.49 -15.89
N LEU A 393 -2.41 -3.16 -15.79
CA LEU A 393 -1.48 -2.29 -16.48
C LEU A 393 -0.59 -1.56 -15.48
N GLU A 394 0.72 -1.79 -15.59
CA GLU A 394 1.76 -1.08 -14.87
C GLU A 394 2.46 -0.09 -15.79
N THR A 395 2.63 1.14 -15.32
CA THR A 395 3.26 2.22 -16.06
C THR A 395 4.64 2.53 -15.47
N LYS A 396 5.61 2.82 -16.33
CA LYS A 396 6.96 3.19 -15.92
C LYS A 396 7.45 4.41 -16.68
N GLY A 397 7.70 5.48 -15.93
CA GLY A 397 8.41 6.66 -16.41
C GLY A 397 9.90 6.40 -16.66
N GLU A 398 10.68 7.46 -16.83
CA GLU A 398 12.08 7.36 -17.29
C GLU A 398 13.03 6.65 -16.33
N GLN A 399 12.73 6.67 -15.02
CA GLN A 399 13.63 6.13 -14.00
C GLN A 399 13.48 4.60 -13.87
N LEU A 400 14.51 3.89 -14.31
CA LEU A 400 14.57 2.43 -14.21
C LEU A 400 14.95 1.98 -12.80
N ASP A 401 14.04 1.31 -12.12
CA ASP A 401 14.40 0.29 -11.13
C ASP A 401 14.41 -1.08 -11.83
N GLY A 402 15.58 -1.46 -12.34
CA GLY A 402 15.75 -2.62 -13.22
C GLY A 402 15.52 -3.98 -12.55
N ALA A 403 15.77 -4.09 -11.24
CA ALA A 403 15.56 -5.35 -10.51
C ALA A 403 14.08 -5.52 -10.14
N GLY A 404 13.47 -4.51 -9.48
CA GLY A 404 12.07 -4.58 -9.08
C GLY A 404 11.12 -4.71 -10.26
N SER A 405 11.45 -4.12 -11.42
CA SER A 405 10.62 -4.25 -12.63
C SER A 405 10.64 -5.65 -13.23
N LYS A 406 11.79 -6.36 -13.19
CA LYS A 406 11.87 -7.75 -13.65
C LYS A 406 11.01 -8.68 -12.78
N ASP A 407 11.02 -8.47 -11.48
CA ASP A 407 10.22 -9.27 -10.53
C ASP A 407 8.72 -9.04 -10.76
N ARG A 408 8.31 -7.78 -10.93
CA ARG A 408 6.92 -7.41 -11.27
C ARG A 408 6.45 -8.03 -12.57
N ILE A 409 7.28 -8.01 -13.62
CA ILE A 409 6.96 -8.67 -14.91
C ILE A 409 6.76 -10.18 -14.71
N ARG A 410 7.68 -10.84 -13.99
CA ARG A 410 7.57 -12.28 -13.73
C ARG A 410 6.30 -12.62 -12.94
N ALA A 411 6.05 -11.91 -11.85
CA ALA A 411 4.84 -12.06 -11.03
C ALA A 411 3.56 -11.81 -11.84
N GLY A 412 3.52 -10.73 -12.62
CA GLY A 412 2.37 -10.37 -13.44
C GLY A 412 2.10 -11.37 -14.57
N LYS A 413 3.14 -11.88 -15.25
CA LYS A 413 2.99 -12.91 -16.29
C LYS A 413 2.58 -14.27 -15.73
N ASP A 414 3.06 -14.64 -14.54
CA ASP A 414 2.59 -15.84 -13.87
C ASP A 414 1.15 -15.71 -13.38
N TRP A 415 0.76 -14.54 -12.86
CA TRP A 415 -0.63 -14.23 -12.56
C TRP A 415 -1.52 -14.31 -13.80
N GLU A 416 -1.12 -13.71 -14.92
CA GLU A 416 -1.82 -13.82 -16.21
C GLU A 416 -1.97 -15.30 -16.62
N LYS A 417 -0.87 -16.05 -16.51
CA LYS A 417 -0.77 -17.52 -16.45
C LYS A 417 -1.99 -18.18 -15.82
N ALA A 418 -2.01 -18.06 -14.50
CA ALA A 418 -2.91 -18.77 -13.62
C ALA A 418 -4.35 -18.25 -13.69
N ALA A 419 -4.55 -16.95 -13.85
CA ALA A 419 -5.87 -16.33 -13.98
C ALA A 419 -6.61 -16.86 -15.22
N ASN A 420 -5.93 -16.96 -16.36
CA ASN A 420 -6.54 -17.53 -17.57
C ASN A 420 -6.83 -19.03 -17.46
N ALA A 421 -6.21 -19.75 -16.52
CA ALA A 421 -6.50 -21.16 -16.29
C ALA A 421 -7.80 -21.40 -15.51
N LEU A 422 -8.38 -20.36 -14.88
CA LEU A 422 -9.66 -20.46 -14.16
C LEU A 422 -10.85 -20.73 -15.09
N ASN A 423 -10.74 -20.36 -16.38
CA ASN A 423 -11.83 -20.46 -17.35
C ASN A 423 -13.15 -19.82 -16.86
N ASP A 424 -13.08 -18.71 -16.13
CA ASP A 424 -14.24 -17.98 -15.57
C ASP A 424 -15.01 -17.14 -16.62
N GLY A 425 -14.75 -17.39 -17.90
CA GLY A 425 -15.32 -16.65 -19.02
C GLY A 425 -14.62 -15.32 -19.34
N ARG A 426 -13.63 -14.89 -18.53
CA ARG A 426 -12.82 -13.69 -18.82
C ARG A 426 -11.44 -14.08 -19.33
N LYS A 427 -10.82 -13.15 -20.04
CA LYS A 427 -9.39 -13.22 -20.39
C LYS A 427 -8.64 -12.21 -19.55
N TYR A 428 -7.44 -12.58 -19.14
CA TYR A 428 -6.57 -11.74 -18.34
C TYR A 428 -5.29 -11.42 -19.10
N ARG A 429 -4.81 -10.19 -18.94
CA ARG A 429 -3.51 -9.73 -19.46
C ARG A 429 -2.79 -8.89 -18.43
N TYR A 430 -1.49 -9.11 -18.32
CA TYR A 430 -0.59 -8.25 -17.59
C TYR A 430 0.32 -7.51 -18.57
N MET A 431 0.39 -6.18 -18.42
CA MET A 431 1.24 -5.33 -19.24
C MET A 431 2.07 -4.41 -18.34
N MET A 432 3.38 -4.42 -18.53
CA MET A 432 4.25 -3.35 -18.02
C MET A 432 4.69 -2.51 -19.20
N VAL A 433 4.43 -1.21 -19.15
CA VAL A 433 4.66 -0.29 -20.26
C VAL A 433 5.70 0.75 -19.87
N PHE A 434 6.72 0.87 -20.70
CA PHE A 434 7.71 1.94 -20.66
C PHE A 434 7.46 2.90 -21.81
N ASP A 435 7.98 4.13 -21.70
CA ASP A 435 7.98 5.06 -22.83
C ASP A 435 8.74 4.49 -24.05
N GLN A 436 9.79 3.70 -23.79
CA GLN A 436 10.56 2.96 -24.79
C GLN A 436 10.80 1.53 -24.29
N GLU A 437 10.79 0.53 -25.18
CA GLU A 437 11.00 -0.86 -24.79
C GLU A 437 12.41 -1.05 -24.20
N ARG A 438 12.46 -1.41 -22.91
CA ARG A 438 13.71 -1.46 -22.14
C ARG A 438 13.96 -2.80 -21.46
N LEU A 439 12.94 -3.66 -21.34
CA LEU A 439 13.02 -4.93 -20.62
C LEU A 439 12.22 -6.02 -21.34
N LYS A 440 12.79 -7.24 -21.39
CA LYS A 440 12.11 -8.41 -21.94
C LYS A 440 10.79 -8.67 -21.20
N GLY A 441 9.69 -8.77 -21.96
CA GLY A 441 8.35 -9.01 -21.41
C GLY A 441 7.59 -7.75 -21.00
N ALA A 442 8.20 -6.58 -21.16
CA ALA A 442 7.53 -5.29 -21.14
C ALA A 442 7.14 -4.87 -22.57
N TYR A 443 6.39 -3.79 -22.67
CA TYR A 443 5.94 -3.19 -23.92
C TYR A 443 6.39 -1.74 -23.97
N ASP A 444 6.64 -1.22 -25.17
CA ASP A 444 6.53 0.21 -25.38
C ASP A 444 5.05 0.60 -25.60
N VAL A 445 4.82 1.90 -25.72
CA VAL A 445 3.46 2.42 -25.90
C VAL A 445 2.81 1.92 -27.19
N ALA A 446 3.57 1.82 -28.29
CA ALA A 446 3.03 1.39 -29.58
C ALA A 446 2.60 -0.08 -29.56
N ALA A 447 3.48 -0.96 -29.05
CA ALA A 447 3.21 -2.38 -28.88
C ALA A 447 2.05 -2.65 -27.91
N MET A 448 1.91 -1.84 -26.86
CA MET A 448 0.76 -1.91 -25.95
C MET A 448 -0.54 -1.56 -26.67
N LEU A 449 -0.59 -0.46 -27.44
CA LEU A 449 -1.78 -0.09 -28.20
C LEU A 449 -2.15 -1.16 -29.23
N ASP A 450 -1.17 -1.67 -29.98
CA ASP A 450 -1.39 -2.77 -30.95
C ASP A 450 -1.99 -4.01 -30.29
N LEU A 451 -1.49 -4.37 -29.10
CA LEU A 451 -2.05 -5.47 -28.35
C LEU A 451 -3.47 -5.16 -27.88
N LEU A 452 -3.74 -3.99 -27.29
CA LEU A 452 -5.07 -3.60 -26.82
C LEU A 452 -6.12 -3.60 -27.93
N ARG A 453 -5.77 -3.20 -29.17
CA ARG A 453 -6.68 -3.26 -30.33
C ARG A 453 -7.16 -4.69 -30.63
N SER A 454 -6.30 -5.68 -30.39
CA SER A 454 -6.64 -7.09 -30.59
C SER A 454 -7.54 -7.67 -29.49
N LEU A 455 -7.54 -7.07 -28.29
CA LEU A 455 -8.16 -7.58 -27.06
C LEU A 455 -9.62 -7.17 -26.84
#